data_AF-A0A354X5M7-F1
#
_entry.id   AF-A0A354X5M7-F1
#
_cell.length_a   1.000
_cell.length_b   1.000
_cell.length_c   1.000
_cell.angle_alpha   90.00
_cell.angle_beta   90.00
_cell.angle_gamma   90.00
#
_symmetry.space_group_name_H-M   'P 1'
#
loop_
_entity.id
_entity.type
_entity.pdbx_description
1 polymer ?
#
loop_
_entity_poly.entity_id
_entity_poly.type
_entity_poly.pdbx_seq_one_letter_code
_entity_poly.pdbx_strand_id
1 'polypeptide(L)'
;MNTWGDRGQDSRINEKYIIEELELCAKLGISHFQIDDGWQTGKSPASVGGGSFDNIWESEDYWLPNKANFPDGFTSILKKGKELGIEICLWFNPSYTDNYVNWRKDAEVLAGLYKKYGIRTFKIDGLRIHNKISEL
;
A
#
# COMPACT_ATOMS: atom_id res chain seq x y z
N MET A 1 -5.28 10.07 -8.42
CA MET A 1 -5.63 8.82 -9.12
C MET A 1 -5.40 7.66 -8.17
N ASN A 2 -6.19 6.59 -8.26
CA ASN A 2 -6.07 5.40 -7.41
C ASN A 2 -6.16 4.14 -8.29
N THR A 3 -5.26 3.17 -8.07
CA THR A 3 -5.17 1.98 -8.93
C THR A 3 -6.34 1.01 -8.79
N TRP A 4 -7.10 1.01 -7.68
CA TRP A 4 -8.25 0.11 -7.46
C TRP A 4 -9.28 0.13 -8.61
N GLY A 5 -9.48 1.31 -9.23
CA GLY A 5 -10.44 1.50 -10.31
C GLY A 5 -10.07 0.79 -11.62
N ASP A 6 -8.81 0.37 -11.79
CA ASP A 6 -8.35 -0.34 -12.98
C ASP A 6 -8.84 -1.81 -13.03
N ARG A 7 -9.32 -2.33 -11.88
CA ARG A 7 -9.79 -3.71 -11.66
C ARG A 7 -8.74 -4.78 -11.97
N GLY A 8 -7.47 -4.41 -11.99
CA GLY A 8 -6.32 -5.26 -12.29
C GLY A 8 -5.81 -6.07 -11.09
N GLN A 9 -6.20 -5.68 -9.87
CA GLN A 9 -5.70 -6.29 -8.62
C GLN A 9 -4.16 -6.28 -8.57
N ASP A 10 -3.59 -7.12 -7.71
CA ASP A 10 -2.14 -7.25 -7.54
C ASP A 10 -1.40 -7.80 -8.78
N SER A 11 -2.11 -8.31 -9.79
CA SER A 11 -1.49 -8.78 -11.05
C SER A 11 -0.91 -7.66 -11.92
N ARG A 12 -1.41 -6.43 -11.76
CA ARG A 12 -0.92 -5.26 -12.52
C ARG A 12 0.02 -4.37 -11.71
N ILE A 13 -0.02 -4.46 -10.39
CA ILE A 13 0.78 -3.59 -9.51
C ILE A 13 2.25 -4.01 -9.57
N ASN A 14 3.04 -3.28 -10.36
CA ASN A 14 4.50 -3.40 -10.43
C ASN A 14 5.14 -2.06 -10.81
N GLU A 15 6.46 -1.98 -10.64
CA GLU A 15 7.25 -0.77 -10.89
C GLU A 15 7.01 -0.17 -12.29
N LYS A 16 7.04 -1.01 -13.34
CA LYS A 16 6.87 -0.56 -14.73
C LYS A 16 5.50 0.05 -14.94
N TYR A 17 4.45 -0.66 -14.53
CA TYR A 17 3.07 -0.20 -14.68
C TYR A 17 2.85 1.15 -13.97
N ILE A 18 3.34 1.29 -12.73
CA ILE A 18 3.20 2.54 -11.98
C ILE A 18 3.93 3.70 -12.66
N ILE A 19 5.13 3.48 -13.20
CA ILE A 19 5.86 4.53 -13.93
C ILE A 19 5.07 4.99 -15.15
N GLU A 20 4.50 4.07 -15.93
CA GLU A 20 3.68 4.39 -17.11
C GLU A 20 2.43 5.20 -16.71
N GLU A 21 1.75 4.80 -15.64
CA GLU A 21 0.57 5.51 -15.13
C GLU A 21 0.89 6.90 -14.57
N LEU A 22 2.06 7.09 -13.96
CA LEU A 22 2.52 8.40 -13.49
C LEU A 22 2.68 9.38 -14.66
N GLU A 23 3.22 8.93 -15.79
CA GLU A 23 3.35 9.77 -16.99
C GLU A 23 2.00 10.20 -17.57
N LEU A 24 1.00 9.31 -17.53
CA LEU A 24 -0.37 9.65 -17.91
C LEU A 24 -1.01 10.61 -16.91
N CYS A 25 -0.81 10.39 -15.61
CA CYS A 25 -1.29 11.27 -14.55
C CYS A 25 -0.73 12.69 -14.68
N ALA A 26 0.54 12.83 -15.04
CA ALA A 26 1.16 14.13 -15.28
C ALA A 26 0.48 14.91 -16.40
N LYS A 27 0.12 14.25 -17.51
CA LYS A 27 -0.61 14.86 -18.64
C LYS A 27 -2.00 15.36 -18.23
N LEU A 28 -2.59 14.76 -17.20
CA LEU A 28 -3.92 15.08 -16.68
C LEU A 28 -3.87 16.06 -15.49
N GLY A 29 -2.68 16.52 -15.08
CA GLY A 29 -2.52 17.42 -13.93
C GLY A 29 -2.84 16.79 -12.57
N ILE A 30 -2.75 15.46 -12.47
CA ILE A 30 -2.96 14.74 -11.21
C ILE A 30 -1.78 14.96 -10.27
N SER A 31 -2.06 15.33 -9.02
CA SER A 31 -1.03 15.61 -8.01
C SER A 31 -0.71 14.44 -7.07
N HIS A 32 -1.61 13.45 -6.96
CA HIS A 32 -1.45 12.30 -6.06
C HIS A 32 -1.77 10.99 -6.79
N PHE A 33 -0.88 10.02 -6.64
CA PHE A 33 -1.00 8.68 -7.18
C PHE A 33 -1.05 7.66 -6.05
N GLN A 34 -2.22 7.11 -5.79
CA GLN A 34 -2.42 6.13 -4.74
C GLN A 34 -2.36 4.71 -5.29
N ILE A 35 -1.32 3.98 -4.89
CA ILE A 35 -1.22 2.55 -5.14
C ILE A 35 -2.13 1.88 -4.11
N ASP A 36 -3.24 1.32 -4.59
CA ASP A 36 -4.15 0.56 -3.76
C ASP A 36 -3.59 -0.84 -3.45
N ASP A 37 -4.42 -1.73 -2.92
CA ASP A 37 -4.00 -3.09 -2.54
C ASP A 37 -3.19 -3.83 -3.63
N GLY A 38 -2.18 -4.59 -3.19
CA GLY A 38 -1.34 -5.43 -4.05
C GLY A 38 0.13 -4.99 -4.17
N TRP A 39 0.53 -3.89 -3.51
CA TRP A 39 1.93 -3.44 -3.49
C TRP A 39 2.82 -4.28 -2.56
N GLN A 40 2.20 -4.85 -1.52
CA GLN A 40 2.86 -5.52 -0.41
C GLN A 40 3.16 -7.00 -0.71
N THR A 41 4.08 -7.60 0.05
CA THR A 41 4.42 -9.03 -0.04
C THR A 41 3.24 -9.91 0.35
N GLY A 42 2.54 -9.53 1.43
CA GLY A 42 1.34 -10.19 1.91
C GLY A 42 0.19 -10.17 0.91
N LYS A 43 -0.67 -11.19 0.95
CA LYS A 43 -1.82 -11.31 0.06
C LYS A 43 -3.12 -11.03 0.79
N SER A 44 -3.86 -10.08 0.26
CA SER A 44 -5.21 -9.74 0.69
C SER A 44 -6.25 -10.69 0.09
N PRO A 45 -7.50 -10.68 0.59
CA PRO A 45 -8.62 -11.36 -0.07
C PRO A 45 -8.90 -10.90 -1.50
N ALA A 46 -8.46 -9.69 -1.88
CA ALA A 46 -8.65 -9.14 -3.23
C ALA A 46 -7.49 -9.44 -4.19
N SER A 47 -6.45 -10.13 -3.72
CA SER A 47 -5.33 -10.59 -4.56
C SER A 47 -5.78 -11.70 -5.51
N VAL A 48 -5.18 -11.81 -6.70
CA VAL A 48 -5.56 -12.79 -7.73
C VAL A 48 -5.45 -14.23 -7.23
N GLY A 49 -4.42 -14.54 -6.43
CA GLY A 49 -4.23 -15.85 -5.82
C GLY A 49 -5.07 -16.09 -4.56
N GLY A 50 -5.89 -15.12 -4.16
CA GLY A 50 -6.51 -15.07 -2.84
C GLY A 50 -5.51 -14.75 -1.73
N GLY A 51 -6.04 -14.55 -0.53
CA GLY A 51 -5.28 -14.16 0.64
C GLY A 51 -6.19 -13.90 1.83
N SER A 52 -5.66 -13.35 2.91
CA SER A 52 -6.42 -13.10 4.12
C SER A 52 -5.95 -11.84 4.84
N PHE A 53 -6.88 -11.24 5.57
CA PHE A 53 -6.57 -10.22 6.58
C PHE A 53 -6.52 -10.82 8.00
N ASP A 54 -6.82 -12.10 8.14
CA ASP A 54 -6.65 -12.82 9.41
C ASP A 54 -5.16 -13.04 9.67
N ASN A 55 -4.75 -12.73 10.90
CA ASN A 55 -3.42 -13.04 11.44
C ASN A 55 -2.24 -12.61 10.55
N ILE A 56 -2.36 -11.48 9.86
CA ILE A 56 -1.31 -10.97 8.95
C ILE A 56 0.07 -10.84 9.60
N TRP A 57 0.11 -10.69 10.93
CA TRP A 57 1.34 -10.59 11.73
C TRP A 57 2.00 -11.93 12.07
N GLU A 58 1.47 -13.06 11.60
CA GLU A 58 2.24 -14.32 11.53
C GLU A 58 3.39 -14.23 10.51
N SER A 59 3.32 -13.26 9.58
CA SER A 59 4.40 -12.92 8.64
C SER A 59 4.92 -11.50 8.91
N GLU A 60 6.16 -11.37 9.36
CA GLU A 60 6.76 -10.05 9.66
C GLU A 60 6.98 -9.19 8.40
N ASP A 61 7.04 -9.82 7.23
CA ASP A 61 7.29 -9.18 5.94
C ASP A 61 6.01 -8.80 5.18
N TYR A 62 4.83 -9.01 5.76
CA TYR A 62 3.54 -8.81 5.09
C TYR A 62 3.46 -7.43 4.42
N TRP A 63 3.88 -6.39 5.13
CA TRP A 63 3.85 -4.99 4.66
C TRP A 63 5.15 -4.49 4.03
N LEU A 64 6.06 -5.38 3.63
CA LEU A 64 7.19 -4.99 2.77
C LEU A 64 6.74 -4.91 1.30
N PRO A 65 7.35 -4.05 0.47
CA PRO A 65 7.10 -4.07 -0.96
C PRO A 65 7.40 -5.46 -1.55
N ASN A 66 6.50 -5.97 -2.39
CA ASN A 66 6.71 -7.25 -3.05
C ASN A 66 7.97 -7.18 -3.94
N LYS A 67 9.01 -7.94 -3.62
CA LYS A 67 10.31 -7.89 -4.32
C LYS A 67 10.25 -8.29 -5.80
N ALA A 68 9.29 -9.11 -6.21
CA ALA A 68 9.16 -9.47 -7.63
C ALA A 68 8.59 -8.29 -8.44
N ASN A 69 7.66 -7.54 -7.84
CA ASN A 69 7.02 -6.38 -8.47
C ASN A 69 7.82 -5.08 -8.30
N PHE A 70 8.61 -5.00 -7.22
CA PHE A 70 9.41 -3.84 -6.79
C PHE A 70 10.80 -4.31 -6.32
N PRO A 71 11.71 -4.69 -7.25
CA PRO A 71 13.01 -5.27 -6.92
C PRO A 71 13.86 -4.36 -6.01
N ASP A 72 13.79 -3.05 -6.22
CA ASP A 72 14.49 -2.04 -5.42
C ASP A 72 13.55 -1.29 -4.44
N GLY A 73 12.44 -1.93 -4.07
CA GLY A 73 11.34 -1.30 -3.36
C GLY A 73 10.74 -0.14 -4.16
N PHE A 74 10.39 0.96 -3.49
CA PHE A 74 9.72 2.10 -4.13
C PHE A 74 10.66 3.14 -4.73
N THR A 75 11.97 2.90 -4.77
CA THR A 75 12.98 3.90 -5.15
C THR A 75 12.70 4.52 -6.53
N SER A 76 12.45 3.70 -7.55
CA SER A 76 12.25 4.17 -8.93
C SER A 76 10.95 4.95 -9.09
N ILE A 77 9.84 4.45 -8.51
CA ILE A 77 8.53 5.11 -8.62
C ILE A 77 8.51 6.45 -7.86
N LEU A 78 9.22 6.56 -6.73
CA LEU A 78 9.32 7.80 -5.96
C LEU A 78 10.16 8.83 -6.70
N LYS A 79 11.26 8.41 -7.33
CA LYS A 79 12.06 9.29 -8.19
C LYS A 79 11.21 9.84 -9.32
N LYS A 80 10.48 8.98 -10.02
CA LYS A 80 9.60 9.39 -11.13
C LYS A 80 8.47 10.30 -10.65
N GLY A 81 7.81 9.97 -9.55
CA GLY A 81 6.78 10.80 -8.94
C GLY A 81 7.30 12.20 -8.63
N LYS A 82 8.49 12.30 -8.01
CA LYS A 82 9.14 13.59 -7.72
C LYS A 82 9.46 14.39 -8.98
N GLU A 83 9.99 13.75 -10.02
CA GLU A 83 10.29 14.40 -11.32
C GLU A 83 9.03 15.00 -11.97
N LEU A 84 7.88 14.33 -11.81
CA LEU A 84 6.60 14.75 -12.36
C LEU A 84 5.77 15.64 -11.43
N GLY A 85 6.24 15.90 -10.20
CA GLY A 85 5.48 16.65 -9.20
C GLY A 85 4.26 15.90 -8.65
N ILE A 86 4.30 14.58 -8.63
CA ILE A 86 3.22 13.69 -8.18
C ILE A 86 3.63 12.98 -6.89
N GLU A 87 2.79 13.06 -5.86
CA GLU A 87 2.98 12.36 -4.60
C GLU A 87 2.51 10.90 -4.70
N ILE A 88 3.40 9.96 -4.33
CA ILE A 88 3.05 8.54 -4.20
C ILE A 88 2.39 8.31 -2.84
N CYS A 89 1.20 7.72 -2.85
CA CYS A 89 0.39 7.38 -1.69
C CYS A 89 0.17 5.86 -1.66
N LEU A 90 -0.06 5.28 -0.49
CA LEU A 90 -0.28 3.83 -0.33
C LEU A 90 -1.61 3.52 0.35
N TRP A 91 -2.22 2.42 -0.05
CA TRP A 91 -3.24 1.76 0.75
C TRP A 91 -2.64 0.95 1.89
N PHE A 92 -3.34 0.89 3.02
CA PHE A 92 -2.94 0.12 4.20
C PHE A 92 -4.18 -0.40 4.93
N ASN A 93 -4.12 -1.64 5.43
CA ASN A 93 -5.19 -2.26 6.21
C ASN A 93 -4.65 -2.73 7.56
N PRO A 94 -4.88 -1.99 8.65
CA PRO A 94 -4.40 -2.39 9.98
C PRO A 94 -4.96 -3.76 10.39
N SER A 95 -4.16 -4.54 11.13
CA SER A 95 -4.59 -5.85 11.61
C SER A 95 -5.74 -5.70 12.61
N TYR A 96 -6.91 -6.25 12.29
CA TYR A 96 -8.05 -6.28 13.22
C TYR A 96 -7.96 -7.39 14.28
N THR A 97 -6.91 -8.23 14.25
CA THR A 97 -6.72 -9.35 15.18
C THR A 97 -6.87 -8.88 16.62
N ASP A 98 -7.70 -9.60 17.38
CA ASP A 98 -7.96 -9.36 18.81
C ASP A 98 -8.17 -7.89 19.18
N ASN A 99 -9.02 -7.20 18.43
CA ASN A 99 -9.33 -5.78 18.63
C ASN A 99 -8.11 -4.87 18.43
N TYR A 100 -7.38 -5.09 17.33
CA TYR A 100 -6.19 -4.30 16.99
C TYR A 100 -5.05 -4.43 18.00
N VAL A 101 -4.86 -5.60 18.61
CA VAL A 101 -3.76 -5.83 19.58
C VAL A 101 -2.37 -5.51 18.98
N ASN A 102 -2.24 -5.62 17.67
CA ASN A 102 -1.02 -5.36 16.91
C ASN A 102 -0.88 -3.91 16.39
N TRP A 103 -1.72 -2.96 16.81
CA TRP A 103 -1.72 -1.59 16.30
C TRP A 103 -0.33 -0.91 16.33
N ARG A 104 0.51 -1.25 17.32
CA ARG A 104 1.88 -0.72 17.40
C ARG A 104 2.75 -1.18 16.24
N LYS A 105 2.65 -2.45 15.86
CA LYS A 105 3.37 -3.00 14.69
C LYS A 105 2.86 -2.35 13.40
N ASP A 106 1.54 -2.16 13.29
CA ASP A 106 0.94 -1.43 12.16
C ASP A 106 1.45 0.01 12.07
N ALA A 107 1.51 0.73 13.19
CA ALA A 107 2.06 2.08 13.25
C ALA A 107 3.57 2.13 12.92
N GLU A 108 4.34 1.12 13.36
CA GLU A 108 5.76 0.99 13.04
C GLU A 108 5.99 0.78 11.54
N VAL A 109 5.10 0.06 10.84
CA VAL A 109 5.14 -0.04 9.38
C VAL A 109 4.95 1.32 8.73
N LEU A 110 3.90 2.06 9.09
CA LEU A 110 3.64 3.38 8.51
C LEU A 110 4.81 4.34 8.76
N ALA A 111 5.33 4.35 9.99
CA ALA A 111 6.50 5.14 10.35
C ALA A 111 7.76 4.70 9.59
N GLY A 112 7.94 3.40 9.36
CA GLY A 112 9.04 2.83 8.59
C GLY A 112 8.97 3.23 7.11
N LEU A 113 7.78 3.16 6.51
CA LEU A 113 7.53 3.60 5.13
C LEU A 113 7.82 5.10 4.98
N TYR A 114 7.41 5.93 5.94
CA TYR A 114 7.77 7.34 5.96
C TYR A 114 9.28 7.56 6.09
N LYS A 115 9.94 6.93 7.07
CA LYS A 115 11.40 7.10 7.30
C LYS A 115 12.24 6.64 6.11
N LYS A 116 11.85 5.52 5.48
CA LYS A 116 12.62 4.91 4.38
C LYS A 116 12.33 5.55 3.03
N TYR A 117 11.07 5.85 2.75
CA TYR A 117 10.60 6.23 1.42
C TYR A 117 9.99 7.64 1.35
N GLY A 118 9.77 8.30 2.49
CA GLY A 118 9.11 9.61 2.54
C GLY A 118 7.60 9.58 2.26
N ILE A 119 7.00 8.39 2.21
CA ILE A 119 5.56 8.21 1.98
C ILE A 119 4.81 8.68 3.23
N ARG A 120 3.88 9.62 3.05
CA ARG A 120 3.18 10.30 4.16
C ARG A 120 1.67 10.30 4.00
N THR A 121 1.16 9.88 2.85
CA THR A 121 -0.28 9.85 2.56
C THR A 121 -0.71 8.39 2.41
N PHE A 122 -1.65 7.99 3.26
CA PHE A 122 -2.14 6.61 3.33
C PHE A 122 -3.67 6.58 3.30
N LYS A 123 -4.24 5.66 2.52
CA LYS A 123 -5.65 5.25 2.63
C LYS A 123 -5.72 4.11 3.63
N ILE A 124 -6.40 4.34 4.75
CA ILE A 124 -6.70 3.30 5.74
C ILE A 124 -8.04 2.65 5.38
N ASP A 125 -8.05 1.33 5.29
CA ASP A 125 -9.22 0.57 4.83
C ASP A 125 -9.52 -0.63 5.74
N GLY A 126 -10.61 -1.34 5.44
CA GLY A 126 -10.98 -2.64 6.02
C GLY A 126 -11.07 -2.65 7.54
N LEU A 127 -11.44 -1.51 8.13
CA LEU A 127 -11.64 -1.39 9.58
C LEU A 127 -12.84 -2.23 10.03
N ARG A 128 -12.68 -2.93 11.15
CA ARG A 128 -13.66 -3.78 11.80
C ARG A 128 -13.79 -3.35 13.26
N ILE A 129 -14.65 -2.35 13.49
CA ILE A 129 -14.85 -1.75 14.82
C ILE A 129 -16.12 -2.34 15.43
N HIS A 130 -15.98 -3.44 16.16
CA HIS A 130 -17.12 -4.17 16.74
C HIS A 130 -17.35 -3.88 18.22
N ASN A 131 -16.39 -3.23 18.90
CA ASN A 131 -16.50 -2.83 20.31
C ASN A 131 -15.64 -1.59 20.61
N LYS A 132 -15.74 -1.10 21.86
CA LYS A 132 -15.02 0.09 22.32
C LYS A 132 -13.52 -0.05 22.38
N ILE A 133 -12.97 -1.26 22.54
CA ILE A 133 -11.52 -1.46 22.53
C ILE A 133 -10.98 -1.21 21.12
N SER A 134 -11.71 -1.63 20.09
CA SER A 134 -11.35 -1.36 18.69
C SER A 134 -11.42 0.11 18.26
N GLU A 135 -11.96 1.01 19.10
CA GLU A 135 -12.01 2.46 18.84
C GLU A 135 -10.78 3.21 19.42
N LEU A 136 -9.98 2.55 20.27
CA LEU A 136 -8.85 3.14 20.99
C LEU A 136 -7.53 3.00 20.23
#